data_AF-A0A6M3JJY3-F1
#
_entry.id   AF-A0A6M3JJY3-F1
#
_cell.length_a   1.000
_cell.length_b   1.000
_cell.length_c   1.000
_cell.angle_alpha   90.00
_cell.angle_beta   90.00
_cell.angle_gamma   90.00
#
_symmetry.space_group_name_H-M   'P 1'
#
loop_
_entity.id
_entity.type
_entity.pdbx_description
1 polymer ?
#
loop_
_entity_poly.entity_id
_entity_poly.type
_entity_poly.pdbx_seq_one_letter_code
_entity_poly.pdbx_strand_id
1 'polypeptide(L)' 'MPRRNKFKPGDTVHTIEQLDIFLAQGRWVYMWNRPKHPSFIDSMPLRTVRYFVTQNAFKIALPNKEEE' A
#
# COMPACT_ATOMS: atom_id res chain seq x y z
N MET A 1 -20.91 4.85 -14.90
CA MET A 1 -19.98 5.82 -14.29
C MET A 1 -18.82 5.05 -13.69
N PRO A 2 -17.54 5.33 -14.02
CA PRO A 2 -16.42 4.67 -13.35
C PRO A 2 -16.47 5.04 -11.86
N ARG A 3 -16.47 4.03 -10.97
CA ARG A 3 -16.36 4.26 -9.52
C ARG A 3 -15.07 5.05 -9.29
N ARG A 4 -15.17 6.29 -8.80
CA ARG A 4 -14.00 7.09 -8.43
C ARG A 4 -13.14 6.26 -7.46
N ASN A 5 -11.88 6.01 -7.82
CA ASN A 5 -10.95 5.33 -6.92
C ASN A 5 -10.83 6.18 -5.65
N LYS A 6 -11.15 5.62 -4.48
CA LYS A 6 -11.08 6.33 -3.19
C LYS A 6 -9.66 6.67 -2.74
N PHE A 7 -8.67 6.08 -3.41
CA PHE A 7 -7.26 6.22 -3.07
C PHE A 7 -6.43 6.52 -4.31
N LYS A 8 -5.32 7.24 -4.15
CA LYS A 8 -4.26 7.41 -5.14
C LYS A 8 -2.94 6.83 -4.63
N PRO A 9 -2.05 6.36 -5.52
CA PRO A 9 -0.71 5.99 -5.12
C PRO A 9 0.06 7.23 -4.62
N GLY A 10 0.63 7.13 -3.43
CA GLY A 10 1.56 8.10 -2.85
C GLY A 10 3.00 7.61 -2.93
N ASP A 11 3.76 7.91 -1.88
CA ASP A 11 5.19 7.60 -1.80
C ASP A 11 5.46 6.09 -1.81
N THR A 12 6.56 5.72 -2.46
CA THR A 12 7.04 4.34 -2.50
C THR A 12 7.58 3.92 -1.13
N VAL A 13 7.29 2.68 -0.75
CA VAL A 13 7.84 2.07 0.46
C VAL A 13 9.12 1.33 0.09
N HIS A 14 10.23 1.73 0.69
CA HIS A 14 11.57 1.26 0.31
C HIS A 14 12.14 0.19 1.24
N THR A 15 11.65 0.10 2.47
CA THR A 15 12.12 -0.88 3.45
C THR A 15 10.96 -1.59 4.12
N ILE A 16 11.26 -2.74 4.74
CA ILE A 16 10.27 -3.55 5.45
C ILE A 16 9.85 -2.83 6.72
N GLU A 17 10.79 -2.19 7.43
CA GLU A 17 10.51 -1.46 8.67
C GLU A 17 9.53 -0.32 8.39
N GLN A 18 9.70 0.39 7.27
CA GLN A 18 8.79 1.44 6.84
C GLN A 18 7.39 0.86 6.53
N LEU A 19 7.33 -0.30 5.87
CA LEU A 19 6.08 -1.00 5.57
C LEU A 19 5.36 -1.39 6.86
N ASP A 20 6.06 -2.02 7.81
CA ASP A 20 5.51 -2.48 9.09
C ASP A 20 4.94 -1.32 9.90
N ILE A 21 5.63 -0.18 9.95
CA ILE A 21 5.12 1.05 10.62
C ILE A 21 3.79 1.48 10.00
N PHE A 22 3.67 1.45 8.67
CA PHE A 22 2.43 1.85 8.00
C PHE A 22 1.29 0.85 8.20
N LEU A 23 1.58 -0.45 8.15
CA LEU A 23 0.60 -1.49 8.40
C LEU A 23 0.09 -1.42 9.85
N ALA A 24 0.98 -1.20 10.82
CA ALA A 24 0.63 -1.01 12.23
C ALA A 24 -0.25 0.24 12.46
N GLN A 25 -0.10 1.28 11.64
CA GLN A 25 -0.97 2.46 11.63
C GLN A 25 -2.31 2.24 10.90
N GLY A 26 -2.57 1.03 10.38
CA GLY A 26 -3.77 0.71 9.60
C GLY A 26 -3.78 1.35 8.21
N ARG A 27 -2.63 1.83 7.70
CA ARG A 27 -2.57 2.47 6.39
C ARG A 27 -2.64 1.44 5.28
N TRP A 28 -3.51 1.71 4.31
CA TRP A 28 -3.58 0.92 3.09
C TRP A 28 -2.36 1.16 2.21
N VAL A 29 -2.02 0.16 1.41
CA VAL A 29 -0.91 0.25 0.44
C VAL A 29 -1.42 0.01 -0.97
N TYR A 30 -0.88 0.74 -1.93
CA TYR A 30 -1.05 0.48 -3.35
C TYR A 30 -0.07 -0.60 -3.81
N MET A 31 -0.61 -1.61 -4.48
CA MET A 31 0.16 -2.65 -5.17
C MET A 31 -0.62 -3.10 -6.41
N TRP A 32 0.08 -3.30 -7.53
CA TRP A 32 -0.53 -3.65 -8.82
C TRP A 32 -1.67 -2.69 -9.24
N ASN A 33 -1.43 -1.38 -9.08
CA ASN A 33 -2.41 -0.32 -9.37
C ASN A 33 -3.74 -0.45 -8.62
N ARG A 34 -3.77 -1.14 -7.47
CA ARG A 34 -4.95 -1.23 -6.60
C ARG A 34 -4.58 -1.02 -5.13
N PRO A 35 -5.45 -0.37 -4.34
CA PRO A 35 -5.26 -0.29 -2.91
C PRO A 35 -5.53 -1.67 -2.27
N LYS A 36 -4.72 -2.02 -1.29
CA LYS A 36 -4.74 -3.27 -0.53
C LYS A 36 -4.84 -2.95 0.96
N HIS A 37 -5.74 -3.68 1.62
CA HIS A 37 -5.91 -3.60 3.06
C HIS A 37 -4.66 -4.16 3.78
N PRO A 38 -4.27 -3.62 4.96
CA PRO A 38 -3.13 -4.13 5.72
C PRO A 38 -3.15 -5.65 5.92
N SER A 39 -4.29 -6.22 6.32
CA SER A 39 -4.43 -7.67 6.54
C SER A 39 -4.16 -8.54 5.29
N PHE A 40 -4.31 -7.98 4.08
CA PHE A 40 -3.93 -8.69 2.87
C PHE A 40 -2.40 -8.78 2.74
N ILE A 41 -1.67 -7.78 3.20
CA ILE A 41 -0.20 -7.80 3.24
C ILE A 41 0.27 -8.72 4.36
N ASP A 42 -0.36 -8.65 5.54
CA ASP A 42 -0.02 -9.50 6.70
C ASP A 42 -0.22 -11.00 6.42
N SER A 43 -1.13 -11.34 5.51
CA SER A 43 -1.36 -12.73 5.09
C SER A 43 -0.35 -13.24 4.05
N MET A 44 0.53 -12.38 3.52
CA MET A 44 1.58 -12.81 2.59
C MET A 44 2.75 -13.47 3.33
N PRO A 45 3.40 -14.47 2.72
CA PRO A 45 4.67 -14.95 3.22
C PRO A 45 5.71 -13.83 3.28
N LEU A 46 6.49 -13.75 4.37
CA LEU A 46 7.52 -12.72 4.55
C LEU A 46 8.50 -12.63 3.36
N ARG A 47 8.84 -13.77 2.74
CA ARG A 47 9.70 -13.81 1.54
C ARG A 47 9.08 -13.03 0.37
N THR A 48 7.78 -13.11 0.19
CA THR A 48 7.02 -12.41 -0.84
C THR A 48 6.98 -10.91 -0.57
N VAL A 49 6.72 -10.52 0.67
CA VAL A 49 6.73 -9.11 1.10
C VAL A 49 8.12 -8.51 0.84
N ARG A 50 9.18 -9.20 1.27
CA ARG A 50 10.58 -8.82 1.01
C ARG A 50 10.86 -8.59 -0.47
N TYR A 51 10.45 -9.53 -1.31
CA TYR A 51 10.62 -9.41 -2.76
C TYR A 51 9.88 -8.18 -3.33
N PHE A 52 8.65 -7.92 -2.91
CA PHE A 52 7.92 -6.75 -3.40
C PHE A 52 8.45 -5.42 -2.89
N VAL A 53 8.97 -5.37 -1.65
CA VAL A 53 9.68 -4.19 -1.14
C VAL A 53 10.94 -3.91 -1.97
N THR A 54 11.76 -4.93 -2.27
CA THR A 54 12.97 -4.73 -3.09
C THR A 54 12.66 -4.33 -4.53
N GLN A 55 11.50 -4.72 -5.06
CA GLN A 55 11.01 -4.29 -6.37
C GLN A 55 10.29 -2.92 -6.33
N ASN A 56 10.27 -2.21 -5.19
CA ASN A 56 9.56 -0.94 -5.02
C ASN A 56 8.06 -1.05 -5.43
N ALA A 57 7.46 -2.22 -5.21
CA ALA A 57 6.10 -2.51 -5.67
C ALA A 57 5.00 -1.92 -4.76
N PHE A 58 5.36 -1.54 -3.52
CA PHE A 58 4.46 -0.94 -2.55
C PHE A 58 4.52 0.58 -2.59
N LYS A 59 3.35 1.21 -2.61
CA LYS A 59 3.19 2.66 -2.41
C LYS A 59 2.19 2.91 -1.30
N ILE A 60 2.26 4.03 -0.61
CA ILE A 60 1.24 4.41 0.38
C ILE A 60 -0.06 4.71 -0.37
N ALA A 61 -1.20 4.21 0.12
CA ALA A 61 -2.49 4.62 -0.41
C ALA A 61 -2.94 5.90 0.27
N LEU A 62 -2.83 7.02 -0.45
CA LEU A 62 -3.34 8.30 0.02
C LEU A 62 -4.84 8.37 -0.30
N PRO A 63 -5.70 8.79 0.63
CA PRO A 63 -7.09 9.07 0.31
C PRO A 63 -7.11 10.14 -0.79
N ASN A 64 -7.93 9.92 -1.82
CA ASN A 64 -8.30 11.03 -2.68
C ASN A 64 -9.10 11.95 -1.78
N LYS A 65 -8.49 13.07 -1.36
CA LYS A 65 -9.27 14.22 -0.93
C LYS A 65 -10.22 14.46 -2.11
N GLU A 66 -11.49 14.15 -1.92
CA GLU A 66 -12.51 14.81 -2.72
C GLU A 66 -12.20 16.30 -2.50
N GLU A 67 -11.73 16.96 -3.56
CA GLU A 67 -11.68 18.41 -3.59
C GLU A 67 -13.13 18.85 -3.27
N GLU A 68 -13.33 19.35 -2.05
CA GLU A 68 -14.50 20.14 -1.68
C GLU A 68 -14.63 21.36 -2.60
#